data_AF-A0A938XSL8-F1
#
_entry.id   AF-A0A938XSL8-F1
#
_cell.length_a   1.000
_cell.length_b   1.000
_cell.length_c   1.000
_cell.angle_alpha   90.00
_cell.angle_beta   90.00
_cell.angle_gamma   90.00
#
_symmetry.space_group_name_H-M   'P 1'
#
loop_
_entity.id
_entity.type
_entity.pdbx_description
1 polymer ?
#
loop_
_entity_poly.entity_id
_entity_poly.type
_entity_poly.pdbx_seq_one_letter_code
_entity_poly.pdbx_strand_id
1 'polypeptide(L)'
;MAKLPSNIRQKIKESQKDEITEYHIYSKLAEIVSDEKNSQILYEIGQDELEHYNFWTNKMDQQVKPILFQWRHLNIYLKSQREKWKLL
;
A
#
# COMPACT_ATOMS: atom_id res chain seq x y z
N MET A 1 5.23 27.04 -12.74
CA MET A 1 4.24 26.77 -11.67
C MET A 1 4.76 27.32 -10.36
N ALA A 2 3.92 28.00 -9.56
CA ALA A 2 4.33 28.49 -8.25
C ALA A 2 4.74 27.32 -7.34
N LYS A 3 5.83 27.48 -6.59
CA LYS A 3 6.30 26.48 -5.64
C LYS A 3 5.23 26.29 -4.55
N LEU A 4 4.66 25.09 -4.40
CA LEU A 4 3.70 24.76 -3.34
C LEU A 4 4.21 25.14 -1.92
N PRO A 5 3.36 25.57 -0.99
CA PRO A 5 3.76 25.76 0.40
C PRO A 5 4.40 24.50 0.99
N SER A 6 5.41 24.66 1.86
CA SER A 6 6.19 23.53 2.41
C SER A 6 5.32 22.54 3.19
N ASN A 7 4.34 23.02 3.95
CA ASN A 7 3.37 22.20 4.68
C ASN A 7 2.53 21.32 3.75
N ILE A 8 2.14 21.83 2.57
CA ILE A 8 1.37 21.05 1.59
C ILE A 8 2.23 19.96 0.97
N ARG A 9 3.49 20.27 0.63
CA ARG A 9 4.41 19.24 0.11
C ARG A 9 4.69 18.14 1.12
N GLN A 10 4.79 18.49 2.40
CA GLN A 10 4.99 17.51 3.45
C GLN A 10 3.80 16.56 3.56
N LYS A 11 2.57 17.09 3.51
CA LYS A 11 1.35 16.27 3.48
C LYS A 11 1.30 15.35 2.25
N ILE A 12 1.62 15.88 1.06
CA ILE A 12 1.67 15.06 -0.15
C ILE A 12 2.69 13.92 0.01
N LYS A 13 3.86 14.21 0.59
CA LYS A 13 4.89 13.19 0.84
C LYS A 13 4.45 12.13 1.86
N GLU A 14 3.62 12.51 2.84
CA GLU A 14 3.00 11.56 3.79
C GLU A 14 1.97 10.70 3.07
N SER A 15 1.05 11.29 2.29
CA SER A 15 0.09 10.55 1.47
C SER A 15 0.77 9.57 0.51
N GLN A 16 1.84 9.99 -0.18
CA GLN A 16 2.62 9.09 -1.05
C GLN A 16 3.18 7.87 -0.31
N LYS A 17 3.55 8.01 0.97
CA LYS A 17 4.04 6.86 1.76
C LYS A 17 2.91 5.93 2.14
N ASP A 18 1.76 6.49 2.47
CA ASP A 18 0.59 5.72 2.88
C ASP A 18 0.06 4.93 1.68
N GLU A 19 -0.16 5.59 0.53
CA GLU A 19 -0.63 4.98 -0.72
C GLU A 19 0.26 3.80 -1.17
N ILE A 20 1.59 3.99 -1.25
CA ILE A 20 2.49 2.89 -1.66
C ILE A 20 2.57 1.76 -0.61
N THR A 21 2.33 2.07 0.66
CA THR A 21 2.27 1.05 1.71
C THR A 21 0.97 0.26 1.62
N GLU A 22 -0.15 0.94 1.38
CA GLU A 22 -1.48 0.35 1.23
C GLU A 22 -1.57 -0.50 -0.03
N TYR A 23 -1.01 -0.06 -1.17
CA TYR A 23 -0.85 -0.89 -2.36
C TYR A 23 -0.25 -2.27 -2.01
N HIS A 24 0.85 -2.28 -1.27
CA HIS A 24 1.49 -3.52 -0.86
C HIS A 24 0.66 -4.34 0.12
N ILE A 25 -0.06 -3.69 1.05
CA ILE A 25 -0.93 -4.37 2.00
C ILE A 25 -2.08 -5.05 1.26
N TYR A 26 -2.84 -4.31 0.46
CA TYR A 26 -4.00 -4.81 -0.27
C TYR A 26 -3.62 -5.88 -1.29
N SER A 27 -2.52 -5.68 -2.03
CA SER A 27 -2.01 -6.72 -2.94
C SER A 27 -1.69 -8.02 -2.20
N LYS A 28 -1.09 -7.90 -1.01
CA LYS A 28 -0.74 -9.08 -0.21
C LYS A 28 -1.96 -9.75 0.41
N LEU A 29 -2.96 -8.97 0.81
CA LEU A 29 -4.24 -9.48 1.28
C LEU A 29 -5.01 -10.20 0.15
N ALA A 30 -4.95 -9.69 -1.08
CA ALA A 30 -5.55 -10.35 -2.24
C ALA A 30 -4.94 -11.75 -2.49
N GLU A 31 -3.62 -11.92 -2.32
CA GLU A 31 -2.93 -13.21 -2.49
C GLU A 31 -3.33 -14.30 -1.47
N ILE A 32 -3.80 -13.91 -0.29
CA ILE A 32 -4.02 -14.85 0.83
C ILE A 32 -5.49 -15.16 1.09
N VAL A 33 -6.40 -14.30 0.62
CA VAL A 33 -7.84 -14.47 0.84
C VAL A 33 -8.34 -15.58 -0.09
N SER A 34 -9.02 -16.57 0.48
CA SER A 34 -9.51 -17.73 -0.27
C SER A 34 -10.74 -17.44 -1.12
N ASP A 35 -11.54 -16.45 -0.73
CA ASP A 35 -12.71 -16.02 -1.49
C ASP A 35 -12.28 -15.19 -2.71
N GLU A 36 -12.55 -15.69 -3.91
CA GLU A 36 -12.11 -15.10 -5.17
C GLU A 36 -12.66 -13.68 -5.38
N LYS A 37 -13.91 -13.44 -4.99
CA LYS A 37 -14.53 -12.12 -5.11
C LYS A 37 -13.84 -11.10 -4.21
N ASN A 38 -13.58 -11.46 -2.96
CA ASN A 38 -12.87 -10.59 -2.02
C ASN A 38 -11.41 -10.40 -2.42
N SER A 39 -10.75 -11.45 -2.94
CA SER A 39 -9.39 -11.34 -3.49
C SER A 39 -9.34 -10.30 -4.62
N GLN A 40 -10.29 -10.35 -5.56
CA GLN A 40 -10.38 -9.40 -6.66
C GLN A 40 -10.62 -7.96 -6.18
N ILE A 41 -11.55 -7.76 -5.23
CA ILE A 41 -11.82 -6.43 -4.66
C ILE A 41 -10.56 -5.86 -3.99
N LEU A 42 -9.84 -6.68 -3.21
CA LEU A 42 -8.60 -6.24 -2.55
C LEU A 42 -7.50 -5.91 -3.56
N TYR A 43 -7.42 -6.67 -4.65
CA TYR A 43 -6.48 -6.38 -5.73
C TYR A 43 -6.79 -5.03 -6.39
N GLU A 44 -8.07 -4.77 -6.70
CA GLU A 44 -8.54 -3.51 -7.29
C GLU A 44 -8.22 -2.31 -6.39
N ILE A 45 -8.52 -2.40 -5.08
CA ILE A 45 -8.15 -1.36 -4.11
C ILE A 45 -6.64 -1.12 -4.12
N GLY A 46 -5.83 -2.18 -4.18
CA GLY A 46 -4.39 -2.04 -4.31
C GLY A 46 -3.98 -1.26 -5.56
N GLN A 47 -4.60 -1.53 -6.71
CA GLN A 47 -4.30 -0.80 -7.95
C GLN A 47 -4.68 0.68 -7.85
N ASP A 48 -5.82 1.01 -7.24
CA ASP A 48 -6.24 2.40 -7.03
C ASP A 48 -5.20 3.18 -6.21
N GLU A 49 -4.67 2.59 -5.13
CA GLU A 49 -3.61 3.24 -4.33
C GLU A 49 -2.30 3.40 -5.10
N LEU A 50 -1.97 2.46 -5.99
CA LEU A 50 -0.80 2.60 -6.88
C LEU A 50 -1.00 3.75 -7.88
N GLU A 51 -2.20 3.93 -8.41
CA GLU A 51 -2.54 5.05 -9.28
C GLU A 51 -2.43 6.40 -8.55
N HIS A 52 -2.91 6.48 -7.30
CA HIS A 52 -2.75 7.66 -6.45
C HIS A 52 -1.27 8.00 -6.22
N TYR A 53 -0.46 7.02 -5.85
CA TYR A 53 0.98 7.19 -5.67
C TYR A 53 1.69 7.71 -6.93
N ASN A 54 1.33 7.14 -8.09
CA ASN A 54 1.88 7.54 -9.38
C ASN A 54 1.46 8.97 -9.75
N PHE A 55 0.20 9.35 -9.47
CA PHE A 55 -0.28 10.70 -9.67
C PHE A 55 0.57 11.72 -8.90
N TRP A 56 0.78 11.50 -7.60
CA TRP A 56 1.59 12.43 -6.79
C TRP A 56 3.06 12.41 -7.17
N THR A 57 3.61 11.25 -7.51
CA THR A 57 4.99 11.14 -8.00
C THR A 57 5.20 11.99 -9.26
N ASN A 58 4.28 11.92 -10.21
CA ASN A 58 4.33 12.71 -11.43
C ASN A 58 4.15 14.21 -11.17
N LYS A 59 3.34 14.60 -10.19
CA LYS A 59 3.15 16.02 -9.81
C LYS A 59 4.30 16.61 -9.03
N MET A 60 5.00 15.80 -8.24
CA MET A 60 6.06 16.24 -7.33
C MET A 60 7.47 15.99 -7.87
N ASP A 61 7.59 15.20 -8.94
CA ASP A 61 8.87 14.70 -9.49
C ASP A 61 9.74 14.04 -8.40
N GLN A 62 9.07 13.34 -7.47
CA GLN A 62 9.72 12.73 -6.31
C GLN A 62 9.04 11.41 -5.95
N GLN A 63 9.82 10.33 -6.00
CA GLN A 63 9.42 9.01 -5.52
C GLN A 63 9.65 8.87 -4.01
N VAL A 64 8.78 8.13 -3.34
CA VAL A 64 8.86 7.88 -1.89
C VAL A 64 8.74 6.39 -1.62
N LYS A 65 9.50 5.90 -0.63
CA LYS A 65 9.48 4.48 -0.24
C LYS A 65 8.36 4.18 0.76
N PRO A 66 7.81 2.96 0.78
CA PRO A 66 6.81 2.53 1.76
C PRO A 66 7.35 2.54 3.19
N ILE A 67 6.42 2.54 4.14
CA ILE A 67 6.72 2.47 5.57
C ILE A 67 7.14 1.03 5.93
N LEU A 68 8.45 0.81 5.99
CA LEU A 68 9.09 -0.48 6.26
C LEU A 68 8.56 -1.21 7.51
N PHE A 69 8.16 -0.47 8.55
CA PHE A 69 7.63 -1.04 9.78
C PHE A 69 6.29 -1.75 9.57
N GLN A 70 5.36 -1.11 8.86
CA GLN A 70 4.03 -1.68 8.57
C GLN A 70 4.17 -2.92 7.69
N TRP A 71 5.06 -2.87 6.71
CA TRP A 71 5.36 -3.99 5.81
C TRP A 71 5.98 -5.19 6.54
N ARG A 72 6.88 -4.95 7.51
CA ARG A 72 7.43 -6.01 8.38
C ARG A 72 6.37 -6.66 9.26
N HIS A 73 5.49 -5.86 9.87
CA HIS A 73 4.42 -6.36 10.73
C HIS A 73 3.39 -7.18 9.95
N LEU A 74 3.01 -6.72 8.74
CA LEU A 74 2.15 -7.49 7.85
C LEU A 74 2.78 -8.85 7.54
N ASN A 75 4.04 -8.90 7.12
CA ASN A 75 4.71 -10.16 6.81
C ASN A 75 4.79 -11.13 8.00
N ILE A 76 5.03 -10.62 9.22
CA ILE A 76 5.03 -11.44 10.44
C ILE A 76 3.63 -12.01 10.70
N TYR A 77 2.60 -11.16 10.64
CA TYR A 77 1.21 -11.57 10.86
C TYR A 77 0.78 -12.62 9.83
N LEU A 78 1.06 -12.41 8.56
CA LEU A 78 0.70 -13.33 7.48
C LEU A 78 1.45 -14.66 7.56
N LYS A 79 2.72 -14.64 7.96
CA LYS A 79 3.48 -15.86 8.25
C LYS A 79 2.86 -16.65 9.40
N SER A 80 2.32 -15.98 10.41
CA SER A 80 1.61 -16.62 11.52
C SER A 80 0.26 -17.23 11.09
N GLN A 81 -0.50 -16.56 10.20
CA GLN A 81 -1.78 -17.12 9.72
C GLN A 81 -1.59 -18.36 8.86
N ARG A 82 -0.56 -18.40 8.00
CA ARG A 82 -0.25 -19.56 7.14
C ARG A 82 -0.05 -20.86 7.92
N GLU A 83 0.45 -20.79 9.15
CA GLU A 83 0.62 -21.97 10.01
C GLU A 83 -0.68 -22.43 10.69
N LYS A 84 -1.64 -21.52 10.93
CA LYS A 84 -2.97 -21.88 11.47
C LYS A 84 -3.82 -22.66 10.46
N TRP A 85 -3.70 -22.37 9.17
CA TRP A 85 -4.44 -23.08 8.11
C TRP A 85 -3.83 -24.41 7.67
N LYS A 86 -2.66 -24.79 8.21
CA LYS A 86 -2.05 -26.13 7.99
C LYS A 86 -2.52 -27.19 8.99
N LEU A 87 -3.18 -26.76 10.08
CA LEU A 87 -3.62 -27.62 11.19
C LEU A 87 -5.13 -27.92 11.15
N LEU A 88 -5.79 -27.51 10.07
CA LEU A 88 -7.17 -27.83 9.69
C LEU A 88 -7.15 -28.53 8.32
#